data_AF-A0A7Y1UEE5-F1
#
_entry.id   AF-A0A7Y1UEE5-F1
#
_cell.length_a   1.000
_cell.length_b   1.000
_cell.length_c   1.000
_cell.angle_alpha   90.00
_cell.angle_beta   90.00
_cell.angle_gamma   90.00
#
_symmetry.space_group_name_H-M   'P 1'
#
loop_
_entity.id
_entity.type
_entity.pdbx_description
1 polymer ?
#
loop_
_entity_poly.entity_id
_entity_poly.type
_entity_poly.pdbx_seq_one_letter_code
_entity_poly.pdbx_strand_id
1 'polypeptide(L)'
;QECFIDPPFRYRTPHDQIIANYEKADGLCRAAIAAHPDAPDLWIVRNRRIAALMGLWKARGDQEAFASAVAEANAALESSCPPGTDVVARLCVARQALRADDADPKAIIKNFIKAAGGPQASGPALTAASLLALDTGDRLLHDQYRRTFLDKHADDPTMWTATAFLVDRYHRYWQYHPPFTAGWTYGRRQGHFLAIGTPEDAQRTFQAEFKTLDGETVKIPESSGSKWTVISFVPSAAGNGYLQRYASFLAGRPVEDVNLIAAVLDDDADVARKLLEEKKKPDNFATLLVPGGIHNPLVRKLGILAEETRPNILILRPDGSIAVALSGLTMSAQKGSVVQNVIELHDEKLVDESLARGDLDEAKRLAFAHAPVEQLRPPDAPRNWKPKKISVPHLRSRAKVYLAMGDPEAAHADAEQAYLAVNSAAGYISMRTEELEETEKLRDRILELRGASEEAPSPPNSSPAARP
;
A
#
# COMPACT_ATOMS: atom_id res chain seq x y z
N GLN A 1 26.07 12.59 10.68
CA GLN A 1 24.66 12.36 10.32
C GLN A 1 24.45 12.48 8.82
N GLU A 2 24.93 13.56 8.18
CA GLU A 2 24.74 13.86 6.75
C GLU A 2 25.17 12.76 5.77
N CYS A 3 26.10 11.88 6.15
CA CYS A 3 26.48 10.70 5.35
C CYS A 3 25.31 9.73 5.12
N PHE A 4 24.30 9.72 5.99
CA PHE A 4 23.12 8.87 5.87
C PHE A 4 22.02 9.64 5.16
N ILE A 5 21.91 9.45 3.84
CA ILE A 5 20.91 10.13 3.01
C ILE A 5 19.53 9.51 3.25
N ASP A 6 18.57 10.36 3.60
CA ASP A 6 17.18 9.98 3.78
C ASP A 6 16.46 9.75 2.43
N PRO A 7 15.44 8.89 2.36
CA PRO A 7 14.50 8.88 1.24
C PRO A 7 13.76 10.22 1.10
N PRO A 8 13.38 10.63 -0.12
CA PRO A 8 13.56 9.90 -1.39
C PRO A 8 14.95 10.02 -2.00
N PHE A 9 15.77 10.99 -1.59
CA PHE A 9 17.06 11.29 -2.20
C PHE A 9 18.00 10.08 -2.24
N ARG A 10 17.90 9.18 -1.24
CA ARG A 10 18.62 7.90 -1.22
C ARG A 10 18.44 7.09 -2.50
N TYR A 11 17.25 7.08 -3.09
CA TYR A 11 16.93 6.30 -4.30
C TYR A 11 17.41 6.97 -5.59
N ARG A 12 17.77 8.26 -5.54
CA ARG A 12 18.38 9.01 -6.63
C ARG A 12 19.90 9.02 -6.55
N THR A 13 20.44 8.78 -5.36
CA THR A 13 21.88 8.88 -5.12
C THR A 13 22.61 7.72 -5.83
N PRO A 14 23.63 8.02 -6.65
CA PRO A 14 24.48 6.99 -7.25
C PRO A 14 25.05 6.01 -6.22
N HIS A 15 25.12 4.73 -6.59
CA HIS A 15 25.50 3.66 -5.67
C HIS A 15 26.93 3.82 -5.11
N ASP A 16 27.85 4.28 -5.95
CA ASP A 16 29.23 4.63 -5.57
C ASP A 16 29.27 5.77 -4.55
N GLN A 17 28.43 6.80 -4.72
CA GLN A 17 28.30 7.89 -3.74
C GLN A 17 27.75 7.39 -2.39
N ILE A 18 26.79 6.46 -2.40
CA ILE A 18 26.28 5.84 -1.17
C ILE A 18 27.39 5.07 -0.44
N ILE A 19 28.22 4.32 -1.17
CA ILE A 19 29.38 3.61 -0.61
C ILE A 19 30.38 4.61 -0.02
N ALA A 20 30.78 5.63 -0.78
CA ALA A 20 31.72 6.66 -0.32
C ALA A 20 31.23 7.37 0.95
N ASN A 21 29.91 7.59 1.07
CA ASN A 21 29.31 8.15 2.28
C ASN A 21 29.44 7.22 3.50
N TYR A 22 29.28 5.90 3.34
CA TYR A 22 29.51 4.97 4.45
C TYR A 22 30.98 4.90 4.86
N GLU A 23 31.91 4.92 3.91
CA GLU A 23 33.36 4.97 4.20
C GLU A 23 33.73 6.24 4.97
N LYS A 24 33.21 7.39 4.51
CA LYS A 24 33.36 8.66 5.20
C LYS A 24 32.76 8.61 6.62
N ALA A 25 31.58 8.00 6.77
CA ALA A 25 30.93 7.86 8.07
C ALA A 25 31.76 7.01 9.04
N ASP A 26 32.28 5.85 8.61
CA ASP A 26 33.14 5.01 9.45
C ASP A 26 34.42 5.75 9.86
N GLY A 27 35.10 6.43 8.91
CA GLY A 27 36.30 7.22 9.20
C GLY A 27 36.06 8.31 10.24
N LEU A 28 34.97 9.08 10.09
CA LEU A 28 34.59 10.12 11.05
C LEU A 28 34.22 9.55 12.42
N CYS A 29 33.46 8.45 12.46
CA CYS A 29 33.07 7.83 13.73
C CYS A 29 34.29 7.27 14.48
N ARG A 30 35.23 6.64 13.76
CA ARG A 30 36.47 6.13 14.34
C ARG A 30 37.32 7.24 14.98
N ALA A 31 37.47 8.37 14.28
CA ALA A 31 38.18 9.53 14.80
C ALA A 31 37.50 10.10 16.06
N ALA A 32 36.17 10.23 16.05
CA ALA A 32 35.41 10.72 17.19
C ALA A 32 35.50 9.77 18.41
N ILE A 33 35.43 8.45 18.19
CA ILE A 33 35.58 7.45 19.26
C ILE A 33 36.97 7.53 19.92
N ALA A 34 38.03 7.70 19.11
CA ALA A 34 39.38 7.82 19.63
C ALA A 34 39.61 9.15 20.39
N ALA A 35 39.02 10.25 19.91
CA ALA A 35 39.17 11.57 20.54
C ALA A 35 38.35 11.74 21.82
N HIS A 36 37.22 11.02 21.94
CA HIS A 36 36.25 11.20 23.03
C HIS A 36 35.78 9.84 23.61
N PRO A 37 36.67 9.02 24.17
CA PRO A 37 36.33 7.67 24.63
C PRO A 37 35.32 7.64 25.80
N ASP A 38 35.28 8.71 26.60
CA ASP A 38 34.44 8.80 27.81
C ASP A 38 33.16 9.65 27.61
N ALA A 39 32.84 10.04 26.38
CA ALA A 39 31.65 10.85 26.10
C ALA A 39 30.35 10.08 26.46
N PRO A 40 29.42 10.70 27.22
CA PRO A 40 28.18 10.02 27.66
C PRO A 40 27.24 9.68 26.51
N ASP A 41 27.35 10.38 25.38
CA ASP A 41 26.57 10.19 24.16
C ASP A 41 27.34 9.44 23.06
N LEU A 42 28.50 8.85 23.40
CA LEU A 42 29.35 8.10 22.46
C LEU A 42 28.61 6.95 21.78
N TRP A 43 27.60 6.37 22.45
CA TRP A 43 26.73 5.34 21.90
C TRP A 43 26.07 5.74 20.56
N ILE A 44 25.79 7.03 20.35
CA ILE A 44 25.24 7.53 19.08
C ILE A 44 26.26 7.35 17.94
N VAL A 45 27.52 7.67 18.21
CA VAL A 45 28.62 7.55 17.25
C VAL A 45 28.91 6.07 16.96
N ARG A 46 28.94 5.22 17.98
CA ARG A 46 29.10 3.77 17.82
C ARG A 46 28.00 3.16 16.96
N ASN A 47 26.73 3.50 17.23
CA ASN A 47 25.59 3.03 16.42
C ASN A 47 25.70 3.48 14.95
N ARG A 48 26.13 4.71 14.69
CA ARG A 48 26.37 5.20 13.33
C ARG A 48 27.53 4.45 12.65
N ARG A 49 28.61 4.16 13.38
CA ARG A 49 29.72 3.35 12.87
C ARG A 49 29.26 1.95 12.48
N ILE A 50 28.53 1.27 13.37
CA ILE A 50 27.96 -0.07 13.10
C ILE A 50 27.05 -0.02 11.86
N ALA A 51 26.18 0.99 11.75
CA ALA A 51 25.30 1.16 10.60
C ALA A 51 26.08 1.39 9.29
N ALA A 52 27.14 2.20 9.31
CA ALA A 52 27.99 2.44 8.15
C ALA A 52 28.71 1.15 7.69
N LEU A 53 29.31 0.43 8.63
CA LEU A 53 30.01 -0.83 8.36
C LEU A 53 29.06 -1.92 7.84
N MET A 54 27.86 -2.06 8.44
CA MET A 54 26.82 -2.93 7.90
C MET A 54 26.36 -2.50 6.50
N GLY A 55 26.34 -1.20 6.23
CA GLY A 55 26.06 -0.63 4.91
C GLY A 55 27.09 -1.06 3.87
N LEU A 56 28.39 -0.96 4.18
CA LEU A 56 29.47 -1.42 3.31
C LEU A 56 29.40 -2.92 3.04
N TRP A 57 29.15 -3.71 4.09
CA TRP A 57 28.96 -5.14 3.97
C TRP A 57 27.79 -5.49 3.04
N LYS A 58 26.60 -4.88 3.22
CA LYS A 58 25.43 -5.15 2.36
C LYS A 58 25.62 -4.62 0.92
N ALA A 59 26.35 -3.52 0.73
CA ALA A 59 26.53 -2.90 -0.59
C ALA A 59 27.63 -3.58 -1.43
N ARG A 60 28.69 -4.10 -0.81
CA ARG A 60 29.86 -4.68 -1.51
C ARG A 60 30.14 -6.16 -1.20
N GLY A 61 29.46 -6.75 -0.23
CA GLY A 61 29.83 -8.06 0.31
C GLY A 61 31.10 -8.03 1.17
N ASP A 62 31.50 -6.85 1.64
CA ASP A 62 32.73 -6.59 2.39
C ASP A 62 32.72 -7.29 3.78
N GLN A 63 33.43 -8.42 3.87
CA GLN A 63 33.46 -9.22 5.10
C GLN A 63 34.32 -8.59 6.21
N GLU A 64 35.34 -7.81 5.84
CA GLU A 64 36.17 -7.10 6.82
C GLU A 64 35.38 -5.98 7.50
N ALA A 65 34.58 -5.25 6.72
CA ALA A 65 33.63 -4.29 7.25
C ALA A 65 32.62 -4.96 8.19
N PHE A 66 32.11 -6.14 7.83
CA PHE A 66 31.20 -6.89 8.71
C PHE A 66 31.86 -7.33 10.02
N ALA A 67 33.06 -7.91 9.97
CA ALA A 67 33.82 -8.28 11.16
C ALA A 67 34.10 -7.07 12.06
N SER A 68 34.44 -5.93 11.45
CA SER A 68 34.63 -4.66 12.17
C SER A 68 33.34 -4.16 12.81
N ALA A 69 32.19 -4.33 12.14
CA ALA A 69 30.88 -3.99 12.70
C ALA A 69 30.56 -4.83 13.93
N VAL A 70 30.85 -6.13 13.88
CA VAL A 70 30.63 -7.07 15.01
C VAL A 70 31.53 -6.70 16.19
N ALA A 71 32.81 -6.41 15.95
CA ALA A 71 33.72 -5.97 17.01
C ALA A 71 33.24 -4.67 17.68
N GLU A 72 32.80 -3.69 16.89
CA GLU A 72 32.24 -2.43 17.40
C GLU A 72 30.92 -2.67 18.17
N ALA A 73 30.07 -3.57 17.66
CA ALA A 73 28.81 -3.91 18.32
C ALA A 73 29.03 -4.58 19.68
N ASN A 74 29.97 -5.51 19.79
CA ASN A 74 30.31 -6.14 21.07
C ASN A 74 30.84 -5.09 22.06
N ALA A 75 31.75 -4.21 21.62
CA ALA A 75 32.25 -3.11 22.47
C ALA A 75 31.13 -2.16 22.92
N ALA A 76 30.15 -1.88 22.05
CA ALA A 76 28.99 -1.07 22.41
C ALA A 76 28.08 -1.76 23.44
N LEU A 77 27.90 -3.08 23.35
CA LEU A 77 27.09 -3.86 24.30
C LEU A 77 27.76 -4.05 25.67
N GLU A 78 29.09 -4.03 25.71
CA GLU A 78 29.87 -4.05 26.96
C GLU A 78 29.86 -2.68 27.66
N SER A 79 29.64 -1.60 26.91
CA SER A 79 29.54 -0.24 27.45
C SER A 79 28.18 0.04 28.09
N SER A 80 28.14 0.90 29.11
CA SER A 80 26.87 1.38 29.67
C SER A 80 26.19 2.34 28.69
N CYS A 81 25.04 1.93 28.14
CA CYS A 81 24.22 2.80 27.29
C CYS A 81 22.77 2.86 27.82
N PRO A 82 22.00 3.93 27.50
CA PRO A 82 20.60 4.01 27.88
C PRO A 82 19.81 2.82 27.31
N PRO A 83 18.83 2.27 28.06
CA PRO A 83 18.00 1.17 27.58
C PRO A 83 17.37 1.47 26.21
N GLY A 84 17.44 0.50 25.30
CA GLY A 84 16.87 0.61 23.95
C GLY A 84 17.78 1.29 22.92
N THR A 85 18.94 1.81 23.32
CA THR A 85 19.94 2.37 22.37
C THR A 85 20.86 1.30 21.78
N ASP A 86 20.81 0.08 22.31
CA ASP A 86 21.63 -1.07 21.95
C ASP A 86 21.07 -1.89 20.77
N VAL A 87 19.89 -1.53 20.25
CA VAL A 87 19.19 -2.28 19.17
C VAL A 87 20.08 -2.48 17.93
N VAL A 88 20.82 -1.46 17.50
CA VAL A 88 21.70 -1.56 16.31
C VAL A 88 22.85 -2.54 16.54
N ALA A 89 23.48 -2.49 17.72
CA ALA A 89 24.54 -3.42 18.10
C ALA A 89 24.00 -4.85 18.21
N ARG A 90 22.86 -5.05 18.89
CA ARG A 90 22.20 -6.35 18.99
C ARG A 90 21.81 -6.92 17.63
N LEU A 91 21.35 -6.08 16.69
CA LEU A 91 21.03 -6.50 15.33
C LEU A 91 22.28 -7.01 14.60
N CYS A 92 23.41 -6.32 14.74
CA CYS A 92 24.67 -6.74 14.15
C CYS A 92 25.15 -8.09 14.70
N VAL A 93 25.12 -8.26 16.03
CA VAL A 93 25.50 -9.52 16.68
C VAL A 93 24.54 -10.65 16.33
N ALA A 94 23.23 -10.40 16.29
CA ALA A 94 22.25 -11.39 15.85
C ALA A 94 22.51 -11.84 14.41
N ARG A 95 22.86 -10.92 13.51
CA ARG A 95 23.27 -11.27 12.14
C ARG A 95 24.50 -12.16 12.12
N GLN A 96 25.50 -11.92 12.98
CA GLN A 96 26.66 -12.80 13.09
C GLN A 96 26.25 -14.20 13.58
N ALA A 97 25.40 -14.28 14.60
CA ALA A 97 24.92 -15.55 15.14
C ALA A 97 24.16 -16.38 14.09
N LEU A 98 23.37 -15.73 13.23
CA LEU A 98 22.67 -16.39 12.12
C LEU A 98 23.59 -17.03 11.06
N ARG A 99 24.90 -16.75 11.09
CA ARG A 99 25.89 -17.32 10.16
C ARG A 99 26.64 -18.52 10.73
N ALA A 100 26.38 -18.93 11.97
CA ALA A 100 26.96 -20.13 12.54
C ALA A 100 26.40 -21.39 11.86
N ASP A 101 27.22 -22.44 11.74
CA ASP A 101 26.84 -23.70 11.07
C ASP A 101 25.65 -24.40 11.75
N ASP A 102 25.53 -24.25 13.07
CA ASP A 102 24.49 -24.83 13.93
C ASP A 102 23.44 -23.81 14.37
N ALA A 103 23.37 -22.65 13.70
CA ALA A 103 22.44 -21.59 14.06
C ALA A 103 20.98 -22.09 14.06
N ASP A 104 20.24 -21.78 15.13
CA ASP A 104 18.77 -21.82 15.15
C ASP A 104 18.23 -20.40 14.92
N PRO A 105 17.80 -20.06 13.69
CA PRO A 105 17.37 -18.71 13.36
C PRO A 105 16.21 -18.23 14.22
N LYS A 106 15.26 -19.12 14.51
CA LYS A 106 14.05 -18.78 15.24
C LYS A 106 14.38 -18.50 16.71
N ALA A 107 15.26 -19.30 17.32
CA ALA A 107 15.73 -19.05 18.67
C ALA A 107 16.53 -17.75 18.76
N ILE A 108 17.45 -17.50 17.80
CA ILE A 108 18.27 -16.28 17.76
C ILE A 108 17.38 -15.03 17.69
N ILE A 109 16.41 -14.99 16.78
CA ILE A 109 15.52 -13.83 16.60
C ILE A 109 14.62 -13.62 17.82
N LYS A 110 14.08 -14.69 18.41
CA LYS A 110 13.28 -14.59 19.65
C LYS A 110 14.11 -14.08 20.83
N ASN A 111 15.36 -14.54 20.95
CA ASN A 111 16.28 -14.07 21.98
C ASN A 111 16.66 -12.60 21.78
N PHE A 112 16.86 -12.17 20.52
CA PHE A 112 17.06 -10.76 20.18
C PHE A 112 15.88 -9.90 20.69
N ILE A 113 14.63 -10.27 20.37
CA ILE A 113 13.46 -9.53 20.84
C ILE A 113 13.33 -9.57 22.37
N LYS A 114 13.54 -10.73 23.00
CA LYS A 114 13.52 -10.86 24.46
C LYS A 114 14.51 -9.91 25.12
N ALA A 115 15.72 -9.81 24.57
CA ALA A 115 16.76 -8.91 25.07
C ALA A 115 16.44 -7.43 24.78
N ALA A 116 15.67 -7.14 23.74
CA ALA A 116 15.25 -5.79 23.36
C ALA A 116 13.91 -5.35 23.98
N GLY A 117 13.46 -5.99 25.08
CA GLY A 117 12.23 -5.63 25.80
C GLY A 117 11.04 -6.59 25.62
N GLY A 118 11.20 -7.65 24.83
CA GLY A 118 10.21 -8.72 24.68
C GLY A 118 8.84 -8.20 24.23
N PRO A 119 7.75 -8.42 24.98
CA PRO A 119 6.43 -7.87 24.65
C PRO A 119 6.37 -6.34 24.53
N GLN A 120 7.29 -5.63 25.20
CA GLN A 120 7.44 -4.17 25.19
C GLN A 120 8.59 -3.72 24.28
N ALA A 121 9.01 -4.56 23.34
CA ALA A 121 10.04 -4.19 22.37
C ALA A 121 9.65 -2.91 21.61
N SER A 122 10.63 -2.03 21.42
CA SER A 122 10.46 -0.75 20.75
C SER A 122 10.25 -0.91 19.24
N GLY A 123 9.78 0.15 18.58
CA GLY A 123 9.66 0.22 17.11
C GLY A 123 10.94 -0.24 16.38
N PRO A 124 12.12 0.33 16.69
CA PRO A 124 13.39 -0.12 16.10
C PRO A 124 13.68 -1.60 16.31
N ALA A 125 13.38 -2.16 17.49
CA ALA A 125 13.61 -3.57 17.78
C ALA A 125 12.68 -4.47 16.95
N LEU A 126 11.39 -4.12 16.83
CA LEU A 126 10.44 -4.86 16.00
C LEU A 126 10.80 -4.78 14.51
N THR A 127 11.24 -3.61 14.02
CA THR A 127 11.77 -3.47 12.65
C THR A 127 13.02 -4.33 12.45
N ALA A 128 13.97 -4.32 13.39
CA ALA A 128 15.18 -5.12 13.30
C ALA A 128 14.87 -6.62 13.28
N ALA A 129 13.93 -7.09 14.11
CA ALA A 129 13.51 -8.49 14.13
C ALA A 129 12.79 -8.92 12.84
N SER A 130 11.98 -8.03 12.24
CA SER A 130 11.36 -8.31 10.95
C SER A 130 12.41 -8.44 9.85
N LEU A 131 13.47 -7.61 9.87
CA LEU A 131 14.59 -7.72 8.92
C LEU A 131 15.43 -8.99 9.13
N LEU A 132 15.67 -9.40 10.38
CA LEU A 132 16.37 -10.65 10.68
C LEU A 132 15.59 -11.86 10.16
N ALA A 133 14.26 -11.88 10.33
CA ALA A 133 13.42 -12.94 9.79
C ALA A 133 13.43 -12.99 8.25
N LEU A 134 13.54 -11.83 7.57
CA LEU A 134 13.75 -11.79 6.12
C LEU A 134 15.12 -12.33 5.72
N ASP A 135 16.19 -11.97 6.45
CA ASP A 135 17.54 -12.46 6.18
C ASP A 135 17.61 -14.01 6.23
N THR A 136 16.67 -14.67 6.93
CA THR A 136 16.58 -16.14 7.08
C THR A 136 15.45 -16.78 6.28
N GLY A 137 14.68 -16.00 5.51
CA GLY A 137 13.54 -16.50 4.73
C GLY A 137 12.31 -16.94 5.55
N ASP A 138 12.21 -16.59 6.84
CA ASP A 138 11.03 -16.92 7.66
C ASP A 138 9.93 -15.87 7.48
N ARG A 139 9.08 -16.11 6.47
CA ARG A 139 7.97 -15.22 6.10
C ARG A 139 6.97 -15.01 7.24
N LEU A 140 6.62 -16.06 7.98
CA LEU A 140 5.62 -15.97 9.05
C LEU A 140 6.15 -15.15 10.23
N LEU A 141 7.40 -15.37 10.61
CA LEU A 141 8.04 -14.61 11.68
C LEU A 141 8.26 -13.14 11.29
N HIS A 142 8.61 -12.89 10.01
CA HIS A 142 8.66 -11.54 9.48
C HIS A 142 7.30 -10.84 9.59
N ASP A 143 6.23 -11.46 9.07
CA ASP A 143 4.89 -10.88 9.08
C ASP A 143 4.39 -10.64 10.51
N GLN A 144 4.73 -11.52 11.45
CA GLN A 144 4.42 -11.35 12.87
C GLN A 144 5.04 -10.06 13.45
N TYR A 145 6.35 -9.85 13.30
CA TYR A 145 7.01 -8.67 13.83
C TYR A 145 6.66 -7.40 13.05
N ARG A 146 6.50 -7.50 11.73
CA ARG A 146 6.02 -6.41 10.88
C ARG A 146 4.63 -5.95 11.33
N ARG A 147 3.69 -6.88 11.53
CA ARG A 147 2.32 -6.53 11.97
C ARG A 147 2.35 -5.89 13.35
N THR A 148 3.08 -6.49 14.29
CA THR A 148 3.24 -5.94 15.65
C THR A 148 3.83 -4.53 15.62
N PHE A 149 4.79 -4.25 14.72
CA PHE A 149 5.35 -2.92 14.53
C PHE A 149 4.29 -1.93 13.99
N LEU A 150 3.59 -2.29 12.91
CA LEU A 150 2.62 -1.39 12.28
C LEU A 150 1.46 -1.05 13.21
N ASP A 151 1.00 -2.01 14.02
CA ASP A 151 -0.06 -1.79 15.00
C ASP A 151 0.31 -0.79 16.09
N LYS A 152 1.60 -0.72 16.45
CA LYS A 152 2.07 0.09 17.58
C LYS A 152 2.74 1.40 17.17
N HIS A 153 3.35 1.44 15.99
CA HIS A 153 4.33 2.46 15.63
C HIS A 153 4.14 3.06 14.24
N ALA A 154 3.11 2.66 13.46
CA ALA A 154 2.96 3.14 12.09
C ALA A 154 2.81 4.67 11.98
N ASP A 155 2.16 5.31 12.96
CA ASP A 155 1.95 6.77 12.98
C ASP A 155 3.06 7.56 13.70
N ASP A 156 4.04 6.90 14.32
CA ASP A 156 5.15 7.57 15.02
C ASP A 156 6.07 8.30 14.02
N PRO A 157 6.25 9.64 14.14
CA PRO A 157 7.11 10.41 13.24
C PRO A 157 8.56 9.95 13.18
N THR A 158 9.08 9.39 14.26
CA THR A 158 10.45 8.87 14.31
C THR A 158 10.59 7.58 13.50
N MET A 159 9.48 6.90 13.22
CA MET A 159 9.41 5.61 12.54
C MET A 159 8.90 5.69 11.10
N TRP A 160 8.52 6.87 10.60
CA TRP A 160 7.93 7.02 9.26
C TRP A 160 8.72 6.39 8.13
N THR A 161 10.06 6.47 8.14
CA THR A 161 10.89 5.81 7.13
C THR A 161 10.76 4.28 7.18
N ALA A 162 10.74 3.70 8.38
CA ALA A 162 10.54 2.27 8.55
C ALA A 162 9.11 1.86 8.18
N THR A 163 8.11 2.62 8.61
CA THR A 163 6.70 2.42 8.23
C THR A 163 6.53 2.43 6.72
N ALA A 164 7.00 3.49 6.05
CA ALA A 164 6.93 3.64 4.59
C ALA A 164 7.55 2.44 3.87
N PHE A 165 8.71 1.97 4.31
CA PHE A 165 9.36 0.78 3.75
C PHE A 165 8.54 -0.50 3.96
N LEU A 166 7.99 -0.71 5.16
CA LEU A 166 7.26 -1.93 5.53
C LEU A 166 5.86 -2.01 4.92
N VAL A 167 5.25 -0.88 4.54
CA VAL A 167 3.94 -0.84 3.86
C VAL A 167 4.05 -0.76 2.34
N ASP A 168 5.19 -0.31 1.80
CA ASP A 168 5.36 -0.09 0.36
C ASP A 168 5.17 -1.39 -0.45
N ARG A 169 4.22 -1.36 -1.39
CA ARG A 169 3.84 -2.55 -2.17
C ARG A 169 4.97 -3.06 -3.04
N TYR A 170 5.79 -2.17 -3.60
CA TYR A 170 6.93 -2.57 -4.43
C TYR A 170 7.96 -3.33 -3.60
N HIS A 171 8.40 -2.77 -2.48
CA HIS A 171 9.34 -3.44 -1.58
C HIS A 171 8.79 -4.77 -1.07
N ARG A 172 7.54 -4.82 -0.61
CA ARG A 172 6.89 -6.05 -0.16
C ARG A 172 6.85 -7.10 -1.26
N TYR A 173 6.46 -6.71 -2.48
CA TYR A 173 6.43 -7.64 -3.61
C TYR A 173 7.79 -8.32 -3.79
N TRP A 174 8.87 -7.56 -3.82
CA TRP A 174 10.22 -8.08 -4.03
C TRP A 174 10.83 -8.79 -2.82
N GLN A 175 10.36 -8.52 -1.61
CA GLN A 175 10.83 -9.21 -0.40
C GLN A 175 10.26 -10.62 -0.29
N TYR A 176 9.01 -10.86 -0.71
CA TYR A 176 8.33 -12.15 -0.49
C TYR A 176 8.20 -13.00 -1.75
N HIS A 177 8.36 -12.43 -2.93
CA HIS A 177 8.26 -13.21 -4.16
C HIS A 177 9.66 -13.65 -4.57
N PRO A 178 9.90 -14.98 -4.68
CA PRO A 178 11.15 -15.45 -5.27
C PRO A 178 11.30 -14.79 -6.64
N PRO A 179 12.52 -14.37 -7.04
CA PRO A 179 12.76 -13.87 -8.38
C PRO A 179 12.52 -15.03 -9.35
N PHE A 180 11.28 -15.22 -9.78
CA PHE A 180 10.95 -16.06 -10.92
C PHE A 180 11.51 -15.33 -12.15
N THR A 181 12.80 -15.55 -12.40
CA THR A 181 13.46 -15.13 -13.62
C THR A 181 12.90 -15.93 -14.79
N ALA A 182 12.51 -15.20 -15.83
CA ALA A 182 12.14 -15.64 -17.17
C ALA A 182 10.66 -16.02 -17.40
N GLY A 183 9.93 -15.09 -18.04
CA GLY A 183 8.65 -15.35 -18.71
C GLY A 183 7.84 -14.09 -18.99
N TRP A 184 7.08 -14.06 -20.09
CA TRP A 184 6.13 -12.97 -20.43
C TRP A 184 5.08 -12.71 -19.33
N THR A 185 4.81 -13.69 -18.47
CA THR A 185 3.85 -13.63 -17.36
C THR A 185 4.38 -12.86 -16.14
N TYR A 186 5.70 -12.67 -16.03
CA TYR A 186 6.34 -12.01 -14.89
C TYR A 186 5.82 -10.58 -14.68
N GLY A 187 5.93 -9.72 -15.71
CA GLY A 187 5.48 -8.33 -15.62
C GLY A 187 3.96 -8.18 -15.52
N ARG A 188 3.19 -9.24 -15.85
CA ARG A 188 1.73 -9.26 -15.69
C ARG A 188 1.34 -9.54 -14.23
N ARG A 189 1.97 -10.53 -13.59
CA ARG A 189 1.77 -10.85 -12.17
C ARG A 189 2.19 -9.69 -11.28
N GLN A 190 3.39 -9.14 -11.49
CA GLN A 190 3.83 -7.94 -10.77
C GLN A 190 2.83 -6.79 -10.94
N GLY A 191 2.45 -6.51 -12.19
CA GLY A 191 1.48 -5.45 -12.49
C GLY A 191 0.13 -5.65 -11.79
N HIS A 192 -0.34 -6.90 -11.67
CA HIS A 192 -1.55 -7.27 -10.94
C HIS A 192 -1.38 -7.00 -9.43
N PHE A 193 -0.42 -7.64 -8.76
CA PHE A 193 -0.22 -7.51 -7.30
C PHE A 193 0.03 -6.08 -6.83
N LEU A 194 0.68 -5.25 -7.65
CA LEU A 194 0.90 -3.85 -7.29
C LEU A 194 -0.36 -2.99 -7.49
N ALA A 195 -1.29 -3.40 -8.35
CA ALA A 195 -2.50 -2.66 -8.68
C ALA A 195 -3.77 -3.18 -7.99
N ILE A 196 -3.76 -4.34 -7.32
CA ILE A 196 -4.95 -4.85 -6.62
C ILE A 196 -5.48 -3.84 -5.60
N GLY A 197 -6.79 -3.83 -5.39
CA GLY A 197 -7.47 -2.82 -4.57
C GLY A 197 -7.28 -3.00 -3.05
N THR A 198 -6.44 -3.94 -2.61
CA THR A 198 -6.22 -4.22 -1.19
C THR A 198 -5.74 -2.97 -0.45
N PRO A 199 -6.44 -2.48 0.58
CA PRO A 199 -5.98 -1.35 1.37
C PRO A 199 -4.58 -1.58 1.97
N GLU A 200 -3.91 -0.51 2.36
CA GLU A 200 -2.67 -0.66 3.12
C GLU A 200 -2.91 -1.40 4.43
N ASP A 201 -1.95 -2.24 4.79
CA ASP A 201 -1.99 -3.08 5.98
C ASP A 201 -1.47 -2.33 7.23
N ALA A 202 -1.95 -1.10 7.41
CA ALA A 202 -1.63 -0.23 8.54
C ALA A 202 -2.80 0.72 8.82
N GLN A 203 -3.05 1.02 10.10
CA GLN A 203 -4.01 2.03 10.49
C GLN A 203 -3.25 3.33 10.72
N ARG A 204 -3.25 4.19 9.69
CA ARG A 204 -2.56 5.48 9.74
C ARG A 204 -3.51 6.62 9.44
N THR A 205 -3.28 7.74 10.12
CA THR A 205 -4.02 8.97 9.87
C THR A 205 -3.22 9.90 8.98
N PHE A 206 -3.90 10.68 8.14
CA PHE A 206 -3.28 11.74 7.35
C PHE A 206 -3.89 13.07 7.73
N GLN A 207 -3.03 14.03 8.10
CA GLN A 207 -3.38 15.42 8.31
C GLN A 207 -2.25 16.26 7.76
N ALA A 208 -2.57 17.18 6.85
CA ALA A 208 -1.60 18.10 6.28
C ALA A 208 -2.27 19.38 5.78
N GLU A 209 -1.50 20.46 5.80
CA GLU A 209 -1.88 21.75 5.22
C GLU A 209 -1.16 21.92 3.88
N PHE A 210 -1.93 22.28 2.87
CA PHE A 210 -1.47 22.60 1.52
C PHE A 210 -1.79 24.05 1.19
N LYS A 211 -1.20 24.57 0.10
CA LYS A 211 -1.51 25.90 -0.43
C LYS A 211 -2.17 25.82 -1.80
N THR A 212 -3.17 26.65 -2.05
CA THR A 212 -3.61 26.92 -3.43
C THR A 212 -2.55 27.77 -4.14
N LEU A 213 -2.65 27.92 -5.46
CA LEU A 213 -1.77 28.82 -6.21
C LEU A 213 -1.91 30.29 -5.77
N ASP A 214 -3.05 30.64 -5.15
CA ASP A 214 -3.32 31.98 -4.64
C ASP A 214 -2.92 32.14 -3.16
N GLY A 215 -2.31 31.10 -2.56
CA GLY A 215 -1.77 31.13 -1.20
C GLY A 215 -2.77 30.78 -0.10
N GLU A 216 -4.00 30.41 -0.44
CA GLU A 216 -5.00 29.97 0.53
C GLU A 216 -4.63 28.61 1.12
N THR A 217 -4.93 28.41 2.40
CA THR A 217 -4.60 27.15 3.09
C THR A 217 -5.73 26.14 2.91
N VAL A 218 -5.40 24.94 2.42
CA VAL A 218 -6.31 23.81 2.31
C VAL A 218 -5.88 22.73 3.31
N LYS A 219 -6.79 22.31 4.20
CA LYS A 219 -6.50 21.30 5.21
C LYS A 219 -7.11 19.96 4.79
N ILE A 220 -6.30 18.93 4.69
CA ILE A 220 -6.76 17.58 4.35
C ILE A 220 -6.60 16.72 5.61
N PRO A 221 -7.66 16.00 6.04
CA PRO A 221 -8.85 15.64 5.28
C PRO A 221 -10.04 16.59 5.43
N GLU A 222 -9.97 17.65 6.23
CA GLU A 222 -11.11 18.51 6.58
C GLU A 222 -11.83 19.11 5.35
N SER A 223 -11.06 19.50 4.33
CA SER A 223 -11.59 20.03 3.06
C SER A 223 -12.08 18.94 2.09
N SER A 224 -12.03 17.65 2.45
CA SER A 224 -12.45 16.54 1.58
C SER A 224 -13.96 16.32 1.53
N GLY A 225 -14.73 16.91 2.45
CA GLY A 225 -16.20 16.86 2.42
C GLY A 225 -16.79 15.45 2.53
N SER A 226 -16.15 14.55 3.29
CA SER A 226 -16.54 13.13 3.44
C SER A 226 -16.58 12.34 2.12
N LYS A 227 -15.76 12.73 1.14
CA LYS A 227 -15.56 12.00 -0.11
C LYS A 227 -14.25 11.22 -0.08
N TRP A 228 -14.12 10.23 -0.96
CA TRP A 228 -12.82 9.68 -1.30
C TRP A 228 -11.92 10.80 -1.81
N THR A 229 -10.70 10.93 -1.30
CA THR A 229 -9.75 11.94 -1.78
C THR A 229 -8.51 11.27 -2.32
N VAL A 230 -8.25 11.45 -3.61
CA VAL A 230 -7.08 10.93 -4.31
C VAL A 230 -6.11 12.06 -4.58
N ILE A 231 -4.94 12.00 -3.94
CA ILE A 231 -3.88 13.00 -4.07
C ILE A 231 -2.73 12.39 -4.86
N SER A 232 -2.39 13.00 -5.99
CA SER A 232 -1.20 12.68 -6.77
C SER A 232 -0.09 13.66 -6.46
N PHE A 233 0.95 13.20 -5.77
CA PHE A 233 2.16 13.98 -5.55
C PHE A 233 3.05 13.92 -6.80
N VAL A 234 3.35 15.10 -7.33
CA VAL A 234 4.12 15.30 -8.57
C VAL A 234 5.27 16.28 -8.33
N PRO A 235 6.39 16.17 -9.07
CA PRO A 235 7.56 17.01 -8.84
C PRO A 235 7.32 18.46 -9.27
N SER A 236 6.49 18.67 -10.31
CA SER A 236 6.11 19.99 -10.81
C SER A 236 4.68 19.99 -11.35
N ALA A 237 4.09 21.17 -11.53
CA ALA A 237 2.75 21.33 -12.08
C ALA A 237 2.64 20.87 -13.54
N ALA A 238 3.76 20.76 -14.27
CA ALA A 238 3.82 20.12 -15.60
C ALA A 238 3.52 18.61 -15.57
N GLY A 239 3.36 18.03 -14.38
CA GLY A 239 3.26 16.60 -14.11
C GLY A 239 2.37 15.77 -15.05
N ASN A 240 2.60 14.46 -14.98
CA ASN A 240 2.30 13.44 -15.99
C ASN A 240 0.82 13.15 -16.36
N GLY A 241 -0.14 13.99 -15.96
CA GLY A 241 -1.56 13.80 -16.26
C GLY A 241 -2.13 12.45 -15.79
N TYR A 242 -1.49 11.76 -14.83
CA TYR A 242 -1.94 10.43 -14.41
C TYR A 242 -3.39 10.43 -13.94
N LEU A 243 -3.80 11.45 -13.18
CA LEU A 243 -5.18 11.58 -12.70
C LEU A 243 -6.22 11.78 -13.81
N GLN A 244 -5.84 12.35 -14.96
CA GLN A 244 -6.74 12.54 -16.12
C GLN A 244 -7.33 11.20 -16.61
N ARG A 245 -6.61 10.09 -16.46
CA ARG A 245 -7.10 8.76 -16.88
C ARG A 245 -8.34 8.32 -16.11
N TYR A 246 -8.58 8.88 -14.92
CA TYR A 246 -9.73 8.55 -14.08
C TYR A 246 -10.96 9.39 -14.40
N ALA A 247 -10.88 10.37 -15.31
CA ALA A 247 -12.02 11.20 -15.67
C ALA A 247 -13.21 10.36 -16.17
N SER A 248 -12.97 9.33 -16.99
CA SER A 248 -14.02 8.43 -17.47
C SER A 248 -14.58 7.52 -16.38
N PHE A 249 -13.73 7.07 -15.44
CA PHE A 249 -14.16 6.30 -14.28
C PHE A 249 -15.09 7.14 -13.41
N LEU A 250 -14.70 8.37 -13.08
CA LEU A 250 -15.48 9.28 -12.24
C LEU A 250 -16.78 9.72 -12.91
N ALA A 251 -16.75 10.06 -14.20
CA ALA A 251 -17.95 10.41 -14.95
C ALA A 251 -18.94 9.24 -15.06
N GLY A 252 -18.47 8.01 -14.93
CA GLY A 252 -19.30 6.80 -14.92
C GLY A 252 -19.84 6.43 -13.53
N ARG A 253 -19.42 7.11 -12.46
CA ARG A 253 -19.95 6.85 -11.10
C ARG A 253 -21.36 7.46 -10.96
N PRO A 254 -22.27 6.77 -10.27
CA PRO A 254 -23.63 7.27 -10.02
C PRO A 254 -23.68 8.40 -8.98
N VAL A 255 -22.59 8.59 -8.23
CA VAL A 255 -22.46 9.57 -7.15
C VAL A 255 -21.15 10.34 -7.32
N GLU A 256 -21.17 11.62 -6.96
CA GLU A 256 -19.99 12.48 -6.95
C GLU A 256 -19.24 12.35 -5.62
N ASP A 257 -18.66 11.17 -5.36
CA ASP A 257 -18.07 10.78 -4.08
C ASP A 257 -16.53 10.72 -4.09
N VAL A 258 -15.87 11.25 -5.13
CA VAL A 258 -14.41 11.26 -5.27
C VAL A 258 -13.88 12.65 -5.63
N ASN A 259 -12.89 13.12 -4.87
CA ASN A 259 -12.07 14.28 -5.17
C ASN A 259 -10.72 13.84 -5.76
N LEU A 260 -10.28 14.54 -6.80
CA LEU A 260 -8.94 14.41 -7.35
C LEU A 260 -8.15 15.68 -7.03
N ILE A 261 -6.90 15.51 -6.60
CA ILE A 261 -5.98 16.60 -6.26
C ILE A 261 -4.59 16.28 -6.82
N ALA A 262 -3.97 17.22 -7.51
CA ALA A 262 -2.54 17.21 -7.77
C ALA A 262 -1.81 18.03 -6.70
N ALA A 263 -0.88 17.41 -5.98
CA ALA A 263 -0.04 18.08 -4.98
C ALA A 263 1.38 18.22 -5.53
N VAL A 264 1.84 19.45 -5.73
CA VAL A 264 3.15 19.75 -6.32
C VAL A 264 4.20 19.79 -5.22
N LEU A 265 5.30 19.06 -5.40
CA LEU A 265 6.47 18.99 -4.50
C LEU A 265 7.51 20.09 -4.79
N ASP A 266 7.07 21.13 -5.48
CA ASP A 266 7.71 22.41 -5.70
C ASP A 266 6.76 23.47 -5.12
N ASP A 267 7.30 24.41 -4.34
CA ASP A 267 6.51 25.40 -3.58
C ASP A 267 6.50 26.78 -4.28
N ASP A 268 6.88 26.82 -5.56
CA ASP A 268 6.81 28.03 -6.39
C ASP A 268 5.47 28.11 -7.15
N ALA A 269 4.58 28.99 -6.66
CA ALA A 269 3.26 29.20 -7.24
C ALA A 269 3.28 29.82 -8.64
N ASP A 270 4.26 30.66 -8.95
CA ASP A 270 4.34 31.37 -10.23
C ASP A 270 4.85 30.44 -11.32
N VAL A 271 5.86 29.62 -10.99
CA VAL A 271 6.31 28.53 -11.87
C VAL A 271 5.16 27.53 -12.09
N ALA A 272 4.44 27.15 -11.03
CA ALA A 272 3.32 26.24 -11.16
C ALA A 272 2.21 26.80 -12.09
N ARG A 273 1.82 28.07 -11.92
CA ARG A 273 0.84 28.75 -12.80
C ARG A 273 1.27 28.71 -14.26
N LYS A 274 2.51 29.13 -14.54
CA LYS A 274 3.05 29.13 -15.91
C LYS A 274 3.00 27.74 -16.54
N LEU A 275 3.41 26.71 -15.81
CA LEU A 275 3.39 25.33 -16.31
C LEU A 275 1.98 24.80 -16.57
N LEU A 276 0.98 25.25 -15.80
CA LEU A 276 -0.42 24.89 -16.03
C LEU A 276 -0.99 25.59 -17.27
N GLU A 277 -0.66 26.85 -17.50
CA GLU A 277 -1.06 27.60 -18.71
C GLU A 277 -0.48 26.96 -19.99
N GLU A 278 0.73 26.41 -19.91
CA GLU A 278 1.38 25.72 -21.02
C GLU A 278 0.77 24.33 -21.33
N LYS A 279 -0.11 23.79 -20.48
CA LYS A 279 -0.73 22.49 -20.71
C LYS A 279 -1.72 22.55 -21.87
N LYS A 280 -1.52 21.66 -22.85
CA LYS A 280 -2.47 21.44 -23.96
C LYS A 280 -3.88 21.04 -23.52
N LYS A 281 -3.98 20.39 -22.36
CA LYS A 281 -5.26 19.97 -21.77
C LYS A 281 -5.30 20.47 -20.34
N PRO A 282 -6.23 21.38 -20.01
CA PRO A 282 -6.46 21.79 -18.64
C PRO A 282 -6.78 20.60 -17.75
N ASP A 283 -6.34 20.68 -16.50
CA ASP A 283 -6.73 19.74 -15.47
C ASP A 283 -8.10 20.10 -14.92
N ASN A 284 -8.99 19.10 -14.82
CA ASN A 284 -10.34 19.27 -14.27
C ASN A 284 -10.36 19.04 -12.75
N PHE A 285 -9.21 19.18 -12.09
CA PHE A 285 -9.01 18.88 -10.68
C PHE A 285 -8.10 19.93 -10.03
N ALA A 286 -8.20 20.05 -8.70
CA ALA A 286 -7.44 21.05 -7.96
C ALA A 286 -5.93 20.77 -8.04
N THR A 287 -5.14 21.84 -8.17
CA THR A 287 -3.69 21.80 -8.01
C THR A 287 -3.33 22.56 -6.73
N LEU A 288 -2.63 21.88 -5.83
CA LEU A 288 -2.15 22.40 -4.56
C LEU A 288 -0.62 22.32 -4.49
N LEU A 289 -0.01 23.21 -3.72
CA LEU A 289 1.41 23.23 -3.42
C LEU A 289 1.65 22.59 -2.04
N VAL A 290 2.70 21.80 -1.93
CA VAL A 290 3.18 21.26 -0.66
C VAL A 290 4.14 22.27 -0.05
N PRO A 291 3.85 22.83 1.14
CA PRO A 291 4.75 23.78 1.79
C PRO A 291 6.14 23.18 2.01
N GLY A 292 7.20 23.88 1.59
CA GLY A 292 8.58 23.36 1.65
C GLY A 292 8.88 22.24 0.66
N GLY A 293 7.95 21.95 -0.26
CA GLY A 293 8.08 21.00 -1.37
C GLY A 293 8.56 19.62 -0.94
N ILE A 294 9.58 19.12 -1.62
CA ILE A 294 10.18 17.80 -1.38
C ILE A 294 10.80 17.62 0.03
N HIS A 295 11.07 18.71 0.75
CA HIS A 295 11.62 18.65 2.10
C HIS A 295 10.55 18.57 3.20
N ASN A 296 9.26 18.64 2.82
CA ASN A 296 8.17 18.53 3.77
C ASN A 296 8.19 17.15 4.51
N PRO A 297 7.99 17.11 5.84
CA PRO A 297 7.95 15.84 6.59
C PRO A 297 6.93 14.81 6.06
N LEU A 298 5.86 15.25 5.39
CA LEU A 298 4.88 14.35 4.76
C LEU A 298 5.50 13.40 3.73
N VAL A 299 6.58 13.83 3.08
CA VAL A 299 7.29 13.04 2.08
C VAL A 299 7.81 11.74 2.70
N ARG A 300 8.35 11.84 3.93
CA ARG A 300 8.79 10.67 4.71
C ARG A 300 7.59 9.88 5.25
N LYS A 301 6.57 10.57 5.78
CA LYS A 301 5.34 9.93 6.30
C LYS A 301 4.66 9.03 5.26
N LEU A 302 4.57 9.49 4.02
CA LEU A 302 3.88 8.79 2.95
C LEU A 302 4.77 7.82 2.17
N GLY A 303 6.09 7.85 2.38
CA GLY A 303 7.01 7.06 1.58
C GLY A 303 7.01 7.49 0.11
N ILE A 304 7.03 8.80 -0.14
CA ILE A 304 7.17 9.32 -1.50
C ILE A 304 8.56 8.93 -2.00
N LEU A 305 8.62 8.17 -3.09
CA LEU A 305 9.85 7.69 -3.74
C LEU A 305 9.72 7.85 -5.25
N ALA A 306 10.85 7.99 -5.96
CA ALA A 306 10.89 8.07 -7.43
C ALA A 306 9.91 9.09 -8.04
N GLU A 307 9.58 10.11 -7.27
CA GLU A 307 8.70 11.25 -7.59
C GLU A 307 9.05 11.97 -8.88
N GLU A 308 10.32 12.04 -9.29
CA GLU A 308 10.70 12.62 -10.58
C GLU A 308 10.18 11.81 -11.79
N THR A 309 9.97 10.50 -11.62
CA THR A 309 9.69 9.59 -12.75
C THR A 309 8.21 9.20 -12.85
N ARG A 310 7.53 9.10 -11.72
CA ARG A 310 6.17 8.58 -11.61
C ARG A 310 5.42 9.30 -10.48
N PRO A 311 4.08 9.40 -10.59
CA PRO A 311 3.32 10.05 -9.53
C PRO A 311 3.36 9.16 -8.28
N ASN A 312 3.29 9.77 -7.11
CA ASN A 312 3.02 9.06 -5.86
C ASN A 312 1.56 9.30 -5.50
N ILE A 313 0.80 8.25 -5.17
CA ILE A 313 -0.65 8.37 -4.97
C ILE A 313 -1.00 8.11 -3.51
N LEU A 314 -1.75 9.03 -2.91
CA LEU A 314 -2.43 8.83 -1.64
C LEU A 314 -3.93 8.74 -1.90
N ILE A 315 -4.58 7.73 -1.32
CA ILE A 315 -6.03 7.59 -1.34
C ILE A 315 -6.51 7.64 0.11
N LEU A 316 -7.38 8.60 0.40
CA LEU A 316 -8.05 8.76 1.68
C LEU A 316 -9.49 8.27 1.57
N ARG A 317 -9.93 7.55 2.59
CA ARG A 317 -11.33 7.20 2.77
C ARG A 317 -12.17 8.45 3.11
N PRO A 318 -13.50 8.39 2.95
CA PRO A 318 -14.43 9.41 3.44
C PRO A 318 -14.20 9.87 4.89
N ASP A 319 -13.75 8.98 5.77
CA ASP A 319 -13.45 9.27 7.18
C ASP A 319 -12.09 9.97 7.42
N GLY A 320 -11.32 10.22 6.35
CA GLY A 320 -9.99 10.84 6.41
C GLY A 320 -8.83 9.88 6.71
N SER A 321 -9.10 8.60 6.98
CA SER A 321 -8.06 7.58 7.17
C SER A 321 -7.37 7.22 5.84
N ILE A 322 -6.12 6.78 5.90
CA ILE A 322 -5.39 6.35 4.71
C ILE A 322 -5.93 5.00 4.24
N ALA A 323 -6.46 4.96 3.01
CA ALA A 323 -6.80 3.71 2.34
C ALA A 323 -5.56 3.05 1.75
N VAL A 324 -4.73 3.82 1.05
CA VAL A 324 -3.44 3.37 0.53
C VAL A 324 -2.52 4.56 0.22
N ALA A 325 -1.23 4.41 0.50
CA ALA A 325 -0.16 5.24 -0.07
C ALA A 325 0.69 4.40 -1.05
N LEU A 326 0.92 4.92 -2.26
CA LEU A 326 1.63 4.26 -3.35
C LEU A 326 2.82 5.11 -3.76
N SER A 327 4.02 4.55 -3.62
CA SER A 327 5.25 5.21 -4.06
C SER A 327 5.38 5.22 -5.59
N GLY A 328 6.23 6.12 -6.12
CA GLY A 328 6.56 6.17 -7.53
C GLY A 328 7.20 4.86 -8.03
N LEU A 329 7.88 4.10 -7.17
CA LEU A 329 8.37 2.75 -7.48
C LEU A 329 7.21 1.80 -7.78
N THR A 330 6.20 1.76 -6.91
CA THR A 330 4.97 0.99 -7.14
C THR A 330 4.29 1.44 -8.43
N MET A 331 4.15 2.75 -8.63
CA MET A 331 3.50 3.33 -9.80
C MET A 331 4.25 3.10 -11.11
N SER A 332 5.57 2.89 -11.05
CA SER A 332 6.40 2.57 -12.22
C SER A 332 6.20 1.15 -12.75
N ALA A 333 5.87 0.21 -11.86
CA ALA A 333 5.80 -1.22 -12.16
C ALA A 333 4.36 -1.73 -12.29
N GLN A 334 3.38 -1.04 -11.68
CA GLN A 334 1.97 -1.40 -11.80
C GLN A 334 1.43 -1.12 -13.22
N LYS A 335 0.51 -1.95 -13.70
CA LYS A 335 -0.13 -1.82 -15.03
C LYS A 335 -1.66 -1.72 -14.99
N GLY A 336 -2.24 -1.62 -13.80
CA GLY A 336 -3.69 -1.60 -13.56
C GLY A 336 -4.24 -0.24 -13.15
N SER A 337 -5.41 -0.28 -12.53
CA SER A 337 -6.21 0.89 -12.11
C SER A 337 -6.41 0.86 -10.59
N VAL A 338 -5.35 1.14 -9.83
CA VAL A 338 -5.38 0.99 -8.36
C VAL A 338 -6.43 1.87 -7.69
N VAL A 339 -6.63 3.12 -8.13
CA VAL A 339 -7.66 4.02 -7.58
C VAL A 339 -9.06 3.42 -7.75
N GLN A 340 -9.38 2.97 -8.96
CA GLN A 340 -10.65 2.30 -9.24
C GLN A 340 -10.80 1.04 -8.40
N ASN A 341 -9.79 0.18 -8.37
CA ASN A 341 -9.85 -1.09 -7.64
C ASN A 341 -10.07 -0.89 -6.13
N VAL A 342 -9.42 0.10 -5.53
CA VAL A 342 -9.59 0.43 -4.10
C VAL A 342 -11.01 0.90 -3.80
N ILE A 343 -11.55 1.80 -4.64
CA ILE A 343 -12.88 2.36 -4.44
C ILE A 343 -13.96 1.31 -4.71
N GLU A 344 -13.86 0.56 -5.81
CA GLU A 344 -14.88 -0.44 -6.18
C GLU A 344 -14.94 -1.63 -5.19
N LEU A 345 -13.81 -2.05 -4.61
CA LEU A 345 -13.82 -3.04 -3.53
C LEU A 345 -14.48 -2.50 -2.26
N HIS A 346 -14.36 -1.20 -1.99
CA HIS A 346 -15.09 -0.59 -0.88
C HIS A 346 -16.59 -0.50 -1.18
N ASP A 347 -16.99 -0.15 -2.41
CA ASP A 347 -18.39 -0.16 -2.84
C ASP A 347 -19.02 -1.55 -2.56
N GLU A 348 -18.32 -2.64 -2.91
CA GLU A 348 -18.77 -4.02 -2.61
C GLU A 348 -18.86 -4.29 -1.11
N LYS A 349 -17.87 -3.85 -0.33
CA LYS A 349 -17.86 -4.01 1.12
C LYS A 349 -19.09 -3.34 1.78
N LEU A 350 -19.49 -2.16 1.32
CA LEU A 350 -20.68 -1.47 1.86
C LEU A 350 -21.96 -2.27 1.59
N VAL A 351 -22.07 -2.94 0.45
CA VAL A 351 -23.19 -3.84 0.14
C VAL A 351 -23.17 -5.05 1.08
N ASP A 352 -22.01 -5.68 1.26
CA ASP A 352 -21.84 -6.84 2.15
C ASP A 352 -22.22 -6.49 3.60
N GLU A 353 -21.80 -5.32 4.09
CA GLU A 353 -22.15 -4.84 5.43
C GLU A 353 -23.64 -4.56 5.60
N SER A 354 -24.31 -4.01 4.58
CA SER A 354 -25.76 -3.79 4.61
C SER A 354 -26.54 -5.10 4.60
N LEU A 355 -26.14 -6.07 3.77
CA LEU A 355 -26.72 -7.41 3.77
C LEU A 355 -26.52 -8.12 5.11
N ALA A 356 -25.34 -8.01 5.73
CA ALA A 356 -25.04 -8.61 7.03
C ALA A 356 -25.90 -8.01 8.17
N ARG A 357 -26.30 -6.73 8.06
CA ARG A 357 -27.24 -6.09 9.00
C ARG A 357 -28.71 -6.41 8.71
N GLY A 358 -29.01 -7.12 7.61
CA GLY A 358 -30.37 -7.37 7.15
C GLY A 358 -31.04 -6.17 6.47
N ASP A 359 -30.28 -5.12 6.13
CA ASP A 359 -30.77 -3.92 5.45
C ASP A 359 -30.77 -4.11 3.93
N LEU A 360 -31.77 -4.84 3.44
CA LEU A 360 -31.89 -5.17 2.02
C LEU A 360 -32.15 -3.94 1.16
N ASP A 361 -32.86 -2.93 1.67
CA ASP A 361 -33.18 -1.73 0.90
C ASP A 361 -31.93 -0.89 0.65
N GLU A 362 -31.07 -0.74 1.65
CA GLU A 362 -29.78 -0.07 1.47
C GLU A 362 -28.84 -0.89 0.56
N ALA A 363 -28.79 -2.21 0.71
CA ALA A 363 -27.98 -3.07 -0.16
C ALA A 363 -28.40 -2.95 -1.63
N LYS A 364 -29.71 -2.91 -1.92
CA LYS A 364 -30.26 -2.66 -3.27
C LYS A 364 -29.87 -1.29 -3.78
N ARG A 365 -30.04 -0.24 -2.96
CA ARG A 365 -29.70 1.14 -3.33
C ARG A 365 -28.24 1.25 -3.76
N LEU A 366 -27.33 0.67 -2.97
CA LEU A 366 -25.90 0.67 -3.23
C LEU A 366 -25.55 -0.16 -4.48
N ALA A 367 -25.99 -1.41 -4.55
CA ALA A 367 -25.61 -2.30 -5.65
C ALA A 367 -26.16 -1.83 -7.01
N PHE A 368 -27.45 -1.48 -7.08
CA PHE A 368 -28.08 -1.10 -8.35
C PHE A 368 -27.71 0.30 -8.84
N ALA A 369 -27.22 1.19 -7.96
CA ALA A 369 -26.64 2.46 -8.40
C ALA A 369 -25.41 2.23 -9.29
N HIS A 370 -24.56 1.27 -8.94
CA HIS A 370 -23.35 0.96 -9.70
C HIS A 370 -23.58 -0.06 -10.82
N ALA A 371 -24.50 -1.00 -10.61
CA ALA A 371 -24.89 -2.06 -11.53
C ALA A 371 -26.42 -2.05 -11.81
N PRO A 372 -26.93 -1.09 -12.60
CA PRO A 372 -28.36 -0.95 -12.84
C PRO A 372 -28.94 -2.20 -13.53
N VAL A 373 -30.14 -2.60 -13.12
CA VAL A 373 -30.87 -3.79 -13.63
C VAL A 373 -30.98 -3.73 -15.16
N GLU A 374 -31.37 -2.57 -15.69
CA GLU A 374 -31.43 -2.30 -17.12
C GLU A 374 -30.57 -1.08 -17.48
N GLN A 375 -29.96 -1.14 -18.66
CA GLN A 375 -29.20 -0.04 -19.23
C GLN A 375 -29.87 0.42 -20.52
N LEU A 376 -30.74 1.41 -20.41
CA LEU A 376 -31.45 2.00 -21.55
C LEU A 376 -30.55 3.02 -22.26
N ARG A 377 -30.60 3.02 -23.59
CA ARG A 377 -29.93 4.04 -24.41
C ARG A 377 -30.66 5.38 -24.22
N PRO A 378 -29.97 6.45 -23.79
CA PRO A 378 -30.57 7.78 -23.72
C PRO A 378 -31.05 8.27 -25.11
N PRO A 379 -32.14 9.06 -25.19
CA PRO A 379 -32.67 9.56 -26.46
C PRO A 379 -31.66 10.38 -27.30
N ASP A 380 -30.78 11.10 -26.62
CA ASP A 380 -29.71 11.94 -27.19
C ASP A 380 -28.37 11.20 -27.34
N ALA A 381 -28.33 9.90 -27.05
CA ALA A 381 -27.09 9.16 -27.03
C ALA A 381 -26.47 9.03 -28.44
N PRO A 382 -25.15 9.21 -28.56
CA PRO A 382 -24.47 9.13 -29.84
C PRO A 382 -24.64 7.75 -30.47
N ARG A 383 -24.48 7.66 -31.80
CA ARG A 383 -24.71 6.42 -32.57
C ARG A 383 -23.88 5.22 -32.09
N ASN A 384 -22.75 5.48 -31.44
CA ASN A 384 -21.84 4.49 -30.87
C ASN A 384 -22.03 4.25 -29.37
N TRP A 385 -23.18 4.67 -28.79
CA TRP A 385 -23.49 4.39 -27.40
C TRP A 385 -23.44 2.88 -27.13
N LYS A 386 -22.80 2.52 -26.02
CA LYS A 386 -22.72 1.15 -25.52
C LYS A 386 -23.15 1.16 -24.05
N PRO A 387 -23.78 0.07 -23.57
CA PRO A 387 -23.99 -0.11 -22.14
C PRO A 387 -22.67 0.06 -21.38
N LYS A 388 -22.76 0.69 -20.21
CA LYS A 388 -21.69 0.74 -19.23
C LYS A 388 -21.27 -0.69 -18.88
N LYS A 389 -19.97 -0.94 -19.00
CA LYS A 389 -19.36 -2.17 -18.50
C LYS A 389 -19.42 -2.15 -16.97
N ILE A 390 -20.10 -3.12 -16.39
CA ILE A 390 -20.17 -3.31 -14.93
C ILE A 390 -18.85 -3.98 -14.49
N SER A 391 -18.26 -3.49 -13.40
CA SER A 391 -17.03 -4.03 -12.83
C SER A 391 -17.30 -5.36 -12.11
N VAL A 392 -16.24 -6.12 -11.83
CA VAL A 392 -16.36 -7.40 -11.10
C VAL A 392 -16.93 -7.20 -9.69
N PRO A 393 -16.42 -6.26 -8.86
CA PRO A 393 -17.00 -6.03 -7.52
C PRO A 393 -18.49 -5.67 -7.57
N HIS A 394 -18.90 -4.86 -8.54
CA HIS A 394 -20.31 -4.45 -8.68
C HIS A 394 -21.20 -5.60 -9.19
N LEU A 395 -20.70 -6.49 -10.07
CA LEU A 395 -21.42 -7.72 -10.46
C LEU A 395 -21.60 -8.66 -9.26
N ARG A 396 -20.55 -8.91 -8.48
CA ARG A 396 -20.66 -9.74 -7.27
C ARG A 396 -21.64 -9.15 -6.26
N SER A 397 -21.56 -7.84 -6.04
CA SER A 397 -22.50 -7.11 -5.16
C SER A 397 -23.96 -7.33 -5.60
N ARG A 398 -24.22 -7.16 -6.90
CA ARG A 398 -25.56 -7.34 -7.46
C ARG A 398 -26.03 -8.79 -7.40
N ALA A 399 -25.15 -9.75 -7.65
CA ALA A 399 -25.45 -11.18 -7.48
C ALA A 399 -25.88 -11.51 -6.04
N LYS A 400 -25.15 -11.00 -5.03
CA LYS A 400 -25.49 -11.17 -3.61
C LYS A 400 -26.85 -10.54 -3.26
N VAL A 401 -27.16 -9.37 -3.82
CA VAL A 401 -28.46 -8.71 -3.62
C VAL A 401 -29.60 -9.48 -4.28
N TYR A 402 -29.45 -9.96 -5.52
CA TYR A 402 -30.46 -10.80 -6.17
C TYR A 402 -30.72 -12.09 -5.38
N LEU A 403 -29.67 -12.72 -4.86
CA LEU A 403 -29.81 -13.89 -4.01
C LEU A 403 -30.63 -13.57 -2.75
N ALA A 404 -30.36 -12.43 -2.10
CA ALA A 404 -31.12 -11.97 -0.94
C ALA A 404 -32.56 -11.55 -1.27
N MET A 405 -32.84 -11.18 -2.52
CA MET A 405 -34.19 -10.91 -3.04
C MET A 405 -34.97 -12.20 -3.37
N GLY A 406 -34.34 -13.37 -3.32
CA GLY A 406 -34.95 -14.63 -3.73
C GLY A 406 -34.97 -14.85 -5.24
N ASP A 407 -34.07 -14.19 -5.98
CA ASP A 407 -33.90 -14.36 -7.43
C ASP A 407 -32.55 -15.06 -7.73
N PRO A 408 -32.47 -16.39 -7.58
CA PRO A 408 -31.23 -17.14 -7.80
C PRO A 408 -30.83 -17.17 -9.29
N GLU A 409 -31.76 -16.95 -10.21
CA GLU A 409 -31.47 -16.94 -11.65
C GLU A 409 -30.69 -15.68 -12.04
N ALA A 410 -31.20 -14.50 -11.65
CA ALA A 410 -30.49 -13.24 -11.86
C ALA A 410 -29.17 -13.19 -11.09
N ALA A 411 -29.14 -13.74 -9.86
CA ALA A 411 -27.92 -13.86 -9.08
C ALA A 411 -26.84 -14.69 -9.80
N HIS A 412 -27.23 -15.84 -10.35
CA HIS A 412 -26.32 -16.73 -11.05
C HIS A 412 -25.76 -16.07 -12.33
N ALA A 413 -26.59 -15.35 -13.08
CA ALA A 413 -26.18 -14.66 -14.30
C ALA A 413 -25.03 -13.66 -14.02
N ASP A 414 -25.16 -12.87 -12.96
CA ASP A 414 -24.12 -11.91 -12.54
C ASP A 414 -22.87 -12.60 -12.00
N ALA A 415 -23.04 -13.64 -11.17
CA ALA A 415 -21.93 -14.38 -10.59
C ALA A 415 -21.11 -15.11 -11.68
N GLU A 416 -21.77 -15.67 -12.69
CA GLU A 416 -21.10 -16.31 -13.83
C GLU A 416 -20.37 -15.28 -14.70
N GLN A 417 -20.96 -14.11 -14.94
CA GLN A 417 -20.29 -13.04 -15.67
C GLN A 417 -19.03 -12.55 -14.92
N ALA A 418 -19.12 -12.39 -13.60
CA ALA A 418 -17.97 -12.05 -12.76
C ALA A 418 -16.90 -13.14 -12.82
N TYR A 419 -17.30 -14.42 -12.68
CA TYR A 419 -16.40 -15.57 -12.76
C TYR A 419 -15.65 -15.61 -14.09
N LEU A 420 -16.34 -15.48 -15.23
CA LEU A 420 -15.70 -15.51 -16.54
C LEU A 420 -14.68 -14.39 -16.72
N ALA A 421 -14.97 -13.19 -16.19
CA ALA A 421 -14.06 -12.06 -16.23
C ALA A 421 -12.79 -12.32 -15.39
N VAL A 422 -12.96 -12.79 -14.15
CA VAL A 422 -11.84 -13.06 -13.23
C VAL A 422 -11.03 -14.28 -13.68
N ASN A 423 -11.68 -15.34 -14.17
CA ASN A 423 -11.02 -16.54 -14.68
C ASN A 423 -10.17 -16.21 -15.92
N SER A 424 -10.67 -15.36 -16.81
CA SER A 424 -9.89 -14.85 -17.95
C SER A 424 -8.68 -14.04 -17.49
N ALA A 425 -8.84 -13.16 -16.49
CA ALA A 425 -7.74 -12.40 -15.91
C ALA A 425 -6.70 -13.30 -15.23
N ALA A 426 -7.13 -14.30 -14.48
CA ALA A 426 -6.29 -15.32 -13.83
C ALA A 426 -5.50 -16.14 -14.87
N GLY A 427 -6.15 -16.53 -15.98
CA GLY A 427 -5.49 -17.17 -17.12
C GLY A 427 -4.42 -16.27 -17.77
N TYR A 428 -4.71 -14.98 -17.95
CA TYR A 428 -3.79 -14.00 -18.52
C TYR A 428 -2.50 -13.81 -17.70
N ILE A 429 -2.61 -13.88 -16.37
CA ILE A 429 -1.46 -13.84 -15.44
C ILE A 429 -0.94 -15.25 -15.08
N SER A 430 -1.59 -16.29 -15.60
CA SER A 430 -1.29 -17.72 -15.37
C SER A 430 -1.17 -18.05 -13.88
N MET A 431 -2.11 -17.57 -13.08
CA MET A 431 -2.10 -17.72 -11.63
C MET A 431 -3.53 -17.68 -11.11
N ARG A 432 -3.86 -18.58 -10.17
CA ARG A 432 -5.12 -18.52 -9.43
C ARG A 432 -5.01 -17.45 -8.35
N THR A 433 -5.97 -16.54 -8.32
CA THR A 433 -6.02 -15.41 -7.39
C THR A 433 -7.06 -15.66 -6.31
N GLU A 434 -6.92 -15.00 -5.17
CA GLU A 434 -7.95 -15.00 -4.11
C GLU A 434 -9.29 -14.49 -4.67
N GLU A 435 -9.27 -13.45 -5.51
CA GLU A 435 -10.46 -12.94 -6.21
C GLU A 435 -11.16 -14.02 -7.06
N LEU A 436 -10.40 -14.91 -7.71
CA LEU A 436 -10.97 -16.02 -8.47
C LEU A 436 -11.66 -17.01 -7.53
N GLU A 437 -10.98 -17.40 -6.46
CA GLU A 437 -11.50 -18.36 -5.48
C GLU A 437 -12.78 -17.84 -4.80
N GLU A 438 -12.83 -16.56 -4.43
CA GLU A 438 -14.01 -15.92 -3.86
C GLU A 438 -15.18 -15.88 -4.85
N THR A 439 -14.89 -15.53 -6.12
CA THR A 439 -15.93 -15.43 -7.15
C THR A 439 -16.48 -16.80 -7.54
N GLU A 440 -15.63 -17.83 -7.63
CA GLU A 440 -16.03 -19.22 -7.84
C GLU A 440 -16.93 -19.70 -6.69
N LYS A 441 -16.53 -19.49 -5.43
CA LYS A 441 -17.33 -19.87 -4.25
C LYS A 441 -18.72 -19.22 -4.26
N LEU A 442 -18.80 -17.93 -4.62
CA LEU A 442 -20.09 -17.22 -4.72
C LEU A 442 -20.98 -17.85 -5.79
N ARG A 443 -20.45 -18.08 -7.00
CA ARG A 443 -21.20 -18.70 -8.10
C ARG A 443 -21.69 -20.09 -7.73
N ASP A 444 -20.81 -20.93 -7.21
CA ASP A 444 -21.11 -22.33 -6.88
C ASP A 444 -22.19 -22.39 -5.77
N ARG A 445 -22.09 -21.50 -4.77
CA ARG A 445 -23.11 -21.37 -3.73
C ARG A 445 -24.48 -20.99 -4.29
N ILE A 446 -24.55 -20.07 -5.25
CA ILE A 446 -25.81 -19.70 -5.89
C ILE A 446 -26.38 -20.88 -6.69
N LEU A 447 -25.53 -21.61 -7.41
CA LEU A 447 -25.93 -22.77 -8.20
C LEU A 447 -26.54 -23.89 -7.32
N GLU A 448 -25.92 -24.17 -6.16
CA GLU A 448 -26.45 -25.11 -5.16
C GLU A 448 -27.85 -24.70 -4.68
N LEU A 449 -28.04 -23.41 -4.36
CA LEU A 449 -29.32 -22.88 -3.89
C LEU A 449 -30.40 -22.92 -4.97
N ARG A 450 -30.03 -22.71 -6.24
CA ARG A 450 -30.94 -22.87 -7.37
C ARG A 450 -31.43 -24.32 -7.51
N GLY A 451 -30.51 -25.28 -7.48
CA GLY A 451 -30.84 -26.71 -7.54
C GLY A 451 -31.76 -27.16 -6.39
N ALA A 452 -31.50 -26.70 -5.17
CA ALA A 452 -32.35 -27.00 -4.01
C ALA A 452 -33.76 -26.39 -4.11
N SER A 453 -33.92 -25.25 -4.80
CA SER A 453 -35.22 -24.62 -5.03
C SER A 453 -36.06 -25.30 -6.11
N GLU A 454 -35.41 -25.95 -7.10
CA GLU A 454 -36.08 -26.74 -8.14
C GLU A 454 -36.58 -28.11 -7.62
N GLU A 455 -35.97 -28.64 -6.55
CA GLU A 455 -36.37 -29.91 -5.91
C GLU A 455 -37.47 -29.76 -4.83
N ALA A 456 -37.89 -28.53 -4.48
CA ALA A 456 -38.97 -28.31 -3.53
C ALA A 456 -40.35 -28.62 -4.16
N PRO A 457 -41.16 -29.54 -3.60
CA PRO A 457 -42.41 -29.94 -4.23
C PRO A 457 -43.43 -28.79 -4.25
N SER A 458 -44.03 -28.54 -5.42
CA SER A 458 -45.09 -27.54 -5.58
C SER A 458 -46.27 -27.86 -4.66
N PRO A 459 -46.85 -26.87 -3.95
CA PRO A 459 -48.03 -27.13 -3.12
C PRO A 459 -49.20 -27.56 -4.02
N PRO A 460 -50.03 -28.53 -3.58
CA PRO A 460 -51.10 -29.05 -4.40
C PRO A 460 -52.14 -27.96 -4.72
N ASN A 461 -52.43 -27.81 -6.01
CA ASN A 461 -53.50 -26.96 -6.56
C ASN A 461 -54.84 -27.26 -5.86
N SER A 462 -55.29 -26.37 -4.99
CA SER A 462 -56.68 -26.38 -4.51
C SER A 462 -57.55 -25.59 -5.49
N SER A 463 -58.08 -26.26 -6.52
CA SER A 463 -59.21 -25.73 -7.29
C SER A 463 -60.51 -25.87 -6.49
N PRO A 464 -61.40 -24.86 -6.49
CA PRO A 464 -62.65 -24.89 -5.74
C PRO A 464 -63.73 -25.61 -6.56
N ALA A 465 -64.14 -26.79 -6.11
CA ALA A 465 -65.34 -27.43 -6.66
C ALA A 465 -66.58 -26.90 -5.91
N ALA A 466 -67.39 -26.13 -6.63
CA ALA A 466 -68.72 -25.73 -6.21
C ALA A 466 -69.77 -26.79 -6.60
N ARG A 467 -70.57 -27.21 -5.60
CA ARG A 467 -72.03 -27.52 -5.63
C ARG A 467 -72.52 -28.76 -6.44
N PRO A 468 -73.74 -29.30 -6.21
CA PRO A 468 -74.98 -28.72 -5.64
C PRO A 468 -75.09 -28.73 -4.13
#